data_AF-A0A6N6WHG1-F1
#
_entry.id   AF-A0A6N6WHG1-F1
#
_cell.length_a   1.000
_cell.length_b   1.000
_cell.length_c   1.000
_cell.angle_alpha   90.00
_cell.angle_beta   90.00
_cell.angle_gamma   90.00
#
_symmetry.space_group_name_H-M   'P 1'
#
loop_
_entity.id
_entity.type
_entity.pdbx_description
1 polymer ?
#
loop_
_entity_poly.entity_id
_entity_poly.type
_entity_poly.pdbx_seq_one_letter_code
_entity_poly.pdbx_strand_id
1 'polypeptide(L)' 'MRTAVRPRGCVERAHLTLQDRVVKELRLRGISTIDASNAHAPAFIASYNARFAKPPKSAFDAHRPLRDDEDLDAILT' A
#
# COMPACT_ATOMS: atom_id res chain seq x y z
N MET A 1 -8.02 28.85 -7.79
CA MET A 1 -7.06 28.31 -6.81
C MET A 1 -7.61 26.97 -6.29
N ARG A 2 -7.18 25.83 -6.88
CA ARG A 2 -7.65 24.49 -6.47
C ARG A 2 -6.65 23.90 -5.48
N THR A 3 -7.07 23.74 -4.24
CA THR A 3 -6.30 23.08 -3.18
C THR A 3 -5.99 21.64 -3.58
N ALA A 4 -4.69 21.33 -3.70
CA ALA A 4 -4.22 19.96 -3.89
C ALA A 4 -4.66 19.13 -2.67
N VAL A 5 -5.39 18.04 -2.93
CA VAL A 5 -5.72 17.08 -1.88
C VAL A 5 -4.41 16.46 -1.38
N ARG A 6 -4.18 16.50 -0.05
CA ARG A 6 -3.01 15.87 0.56
C ARG A 6 -3.07 14.35 0.34
N PRO A 7 -2.05 13.71 -0.26
CA PRO A 7 -2.09 12.29 -0.65
C PRO A 7 -2.33 11.36 0.56
N ARG A 8 -1.85 11.74 1.75
CA ARG A 8 -2.01 10.97 2.99
C ARG A 8 -3.48 10.66 3.32
N GLY A 9 -4.42 11.58 3.10
CA GLY A 9 -5.84 11.35 3.43
C GLY A 9 -6.55 10.35 2.50
N CYS A 10 -6.02 10.12 1.29
CA CYS A 10 -6.48 9.05 0.40
C CYS A 10 -5.85 7.71 0.77
N VAL A 11 -4.57 7.72 1.13
CA VAL A 11 -3.85 6.53 1.62
C VAL A 11 -4.53 5.98 2.87
N GLU A 12 -4.80 6.81 3.88
CA GLU A 12 -5.40 6.39 5.15
C GLU A 12 -6.76 5.70 4.98
N ARG A 13 -7.64 6.25 4.12
CA ARG A 13 -8.95 5.64 3.83
C ARG A 13 -8.85 4.33 3.05
N ALA A 14 -7.93 4.24 2.09
CA ALA A 14 -7.68 2.99 1.37
C ALA A 14 -7.09 1.93 2.32
N HIS A 15 -6.21 2.34 3.24
CA HIS A 15 -5.51 1.46 4.16
C HIS A 15 -6.47 0.73 5.13
N LEU A 16 -7.47 1.41 5.68
CA LEU A 16 -8.53 0.79 6.50
C LEU A 16 -9.32 -0.27 5.70
N THR A 17 -9.65 0.00 4.44
CA THR A 17 -10.37 -0.98 3.60
C THR A 17 -9.50 -2.16 3.16
N LEU A 18 -8.20 -1.95 3.03
CA LEU A 18 -7.23 -2.93 2.58
C LEU A 18 -6.94 -3.96 3.68
N GLN A 19 -6.67 -3.49 4.91
CA GLN A 19 -6.34 -4.36 6.05
C GLN A 19 -7.49 -5.33 6.37
N ASP A 20 -8.74 -4.86 6.36
CA ASP A 20 -9.89 -5.70 6.67
C ASP A 20 -10.18 -6.74 5.58
N ARG A 21 -10.00 -6.35 4.30
CA ARG A 21 -10.26 -7.22 3.15
C ARG A 21 -9.21 -8.29 2.95
N VAL A 22 -7.93 -7.98 3.17
CA VAL A 22 -6.86 -8.96 2.95
C VAL A 22 -7.01 -10.15 3.90
N VAL A 23 -7.37 -9.90 5.16
CA VAL A 23 -7.64 -10.96 6.15
C VAL A 23 -8.82 -11.83 5.73
N LYS A 24 -9.88 -11.23 5.19
CA LYS A 24 -11.07 -11.96 4.69
C LYS A 24 -10.74 -12.83 3.48
N GLU A 25 -9.97 -12.33 2.52
CA GLU A 25 -9.54 -13.09 1.34
C GLU A 25 -8.63 -14.27 1.70
N LEU A 26 -7.67 -14.06 2.62
CA LEU A 26 -6.80 -15.14 3.11
C LEU A 26 -7.62 -16.24 3.79
N ARG A 27 -8.61 -15.86 4.62
CA ARG A 27 -9.52 -16.81 5.27
C ARG A 27 -10.40 -17.57 4.28
N LEU A 28 -10.96 -16.90 3.28
CA LEU A 28 -11.77 -17.55 2.24
C LEU A 28 -10.97 -18.58 1.41
N ARG A 29 -9.67 -18.36 1.27
CA ARG A 29 -8.74 -19.25 0.55
C ARG A 29 -8.10 -20.30 1.45
N GLY A 30 -8.40 -20.30 2.75
CA GLY A 30 -7.80 -21.23 3.72
C GLY A 30 -6.31 -21.02 3.94
N ILE A 31 -5.77 -19.83 3.62
CA ILE A 31 -4.34 -19.53 3.75
C ILE A 31 -4.04 -19.18 5.21
N SER A 32 -3.13 -19.94 5.83
CA SER A 32 -2.71 -19.76 7.22
C SER A 32 -1.20 -19.63 7.41
N THR A 33 -0.41 -19.69 6.33
CA THR A 33 1.05 -19.55 6.37
C THR A 33 1.51 -18.24 5.71
N ILE A 34 2.60 -17.68 6.23
CA ILE A 34 3.21 -16.45 5.68
C ILE A 34 3.64 -16.67 4.23
N ASP A 35 4.23 -17.84 3.93
CA ASP A 35 4.69 -18.18 2.58
C ASP A 35 3.53 -18.20 1.56
N ALA A 36 2.43 -18.89 1.87
CA ALA A 36 1.26 -18.93 1.00
C ALA A 36 0.56 -17.56 0.90
N SER A 37 0.60 -16.74 1.96
CA SER A 37 0.12 -15.36 1.91
C SER A 37 0.96 -14.50 0.96
N ASN A 38 2.29 -14.62 1.03
CA ASN A 38 3.21 -13.89 0.15
C ASN A 38 3.06 -14.33 -1.31
N ALA A 39 2.89 -15.64 -1.56
CA ALA A 39 2.59 -16.16 -2.90
C ALA A 39 1.26 -15.63 -3.44
N HIS A 40 0.28 -15.38 -2.56
CA HIS A 40 -1.02 -14.86 -2.95
C HIS A 40 -1.04 -13.33 -3.15
N ALA A 41 -0.15 -12.58 -2.49
CA ALA A 41 -0.16 -11.12 -2.46
C ALA A 41 -0.20 -10.45 -3.86
N PRO A 42 0.57 -10.88 -4.89
CA PRO A 42 0.52 -10.25 -6.21
C PRO A 42 -0.85 -10.34 -6.87
N ALA A 43 -1.51 -11.50 -6.76
CA ALA A 43 -2.85 -11.71 -7.32
C ALA A 43 -3.91 -10.87 -6.58
N PHE A 44 -3.79 -10.78 -5.25
CA PHE A 44 -4.67 -9.94 -4.45
C PHE A 44 -4.51 -8.46 -4.83
N ILE A 45 -3.28 -7.95 -4.92
CA ILE A 45 -2.98 -6.56 -5.29
C ILE A 45 -3.55 -6.22 -6.66
N ALA A 46 -3.38 -7.09 -7.66
CA ALA A 46 -3.95 -6.89 -8.99
C ALA A 46 -5.48 -6.77 -8.95
N SER A 47 -6.15 -7.67 -8.23
CA SER A 47 -7.61 -7.66 -8.09
C SER A 47 -8.13 -6.45 -7.29
N TYR A 48 -7.39 -6.02 -6.27
CA TYR A 48 -7.72 -4.86 -5.46
C TYR A 48 -7.56 -3.57 -6.26
N ASN A 49 -6.44 -3.41 -6.95
CA ASN A 49 -6.16 -2.24 -7.76
C ASN A 49 -7.15 -2.10 -8.92
N ALA A 50 -7.56 -3.21 -9.55
CA ALA A 50 -8.59 -3.17 -10.59
C ALA A 50 -9.93 -2.57 -10.10
N ARG A 51 -10.25 -2.72 -8.80
CA ARG A 51 -11.54 -2.28 -8.22
C ARG A 51 -11.44 -0.92 -7.51
N PHE A 52 -10.29 -0.61 -6.91
CA PHE A 52 -10.15 0.51 -5.99
C PHE A 52 -9.00 1.45 -6.31
N ALA A 53 -8.11 1.11 -7.25
CA ALA A 53 -7.03 2.02 -7.60
C ALA A 53 -7.61 3.31 -8.17
N LYS A 54 -7.10 4.43 -7.65
CA LYS A 54 -7.38 5.74 -8.18
C LYS A 54 -6.08 6.29 -8.75
N PRO A 55 -6.04 6.71 -10.02
CA PRO A 55 -4.84 7.30 -10.58
C PRO A 55 -4.45 8.54 -9.77
N PRO A 56 -3.15 8.76 -9.53
CA PRO A 56 -2.70 9.95 -8.84
C PRO A 56 -3.09 11.19 -9.65
N LYS A 57 -3.39 12.28 -8.95
CA LYS A 57 -3.76 13.55 -9.61
C LYS A 57 -2.60 14.20 -10.37
N SER A 58 -1.37 13.82 -10.06
CA SER A 58 -0.14 14.28 -10.69
C SER A 58 0.84 13.11 -10.76
N ALA A 59 1.57 13.00 -11.86
CA ALA A 59 2.66 12.04 -12.02
C ALA A 59 3.98 12.53 -11.42
N PHE A 60 3.98 13.70 -10.76
CA PHE A 60 5.16 14.25 -10.11
C PHE A 60 5.59 13.35 -8.96
N ASP A 61 6.80 12.81 -9.08
CA ASP A 61 7.46 12.07 -8.02
C ASP A 61 8.09 13.06 -7.02
N ALA A 62 7.66 12.98 -5.76
CA ALA A 62 8.18 13.78 -4.67
C ALA A 62 9.17 13.01 -3.78
N HIS A 63 9.53 11.77 -4.14
CA HIS A 63 10.50 10.97 -3.41
C HIS A 63 11.90 11.60 -3.52
N ARG A 64 12.62 11.61 -2.41
CA ARG A 64 14.02 12.01 -2.34
C ARG A 64 14.88 10.74 -2.22
N PRO A 65 16.01 10.63 -2.94
CA PRO A 65 16.96 9.55 -2.69
C PRO A 65 17.48 9.61 -1.25
N LEU A 66 17.76 8.43 -0.70
CA LEU A 66 18.45 8.30 0.58
C LEU A 66 19.83 8.95 0.46
N ARG A 67 20.21 9.77 1.44
CA ARG A 67 21.56 10.36 1.47
C ARG A 67 22.55 9.36 2.07
N ASP A 68 23.80 9.49 1.70
CA ASP A 68 24.89 8.66 2.25
C ASP A 68 25.08 8.86 3.78
N ASP A 69 24.61 9.98 4.34
CA ASP A 69 24.64 10.29 5.77
C ASP A 69 23.42 9.78 6.56
N GLU A 70 22.44 9.14 5.90
CA GLU A 70 21.22 8.62 6.54
C GLU A 70 21.35 7.11 6.79
N ASP A 71 21.52 6.72 8.05
CA ASP A 71 21.49 5.32 8.49
C ASP A 71 20.06 4.88 8.82
N LEU A 72 19.49 3.98 8.00
CA LEU A 72 18.10 3.56 8.15
C LEU A 72 17.85 2.75 9.42
N ASP A 73 18.83 1.97 9.89
CA ASP A 73 18.71 1.17 11.11
C ASP A 73 18.62 2.08 12.36
N ALA A 74 19.40 3.17 12.40
CA ALA A 74 19.31 4.18 13.46
C ALA A 74 18.02 5.02 13.39
N ILE A 75 17.44 5.21 12.20
CA ILE A 75 16.23 6.04 12.00
C ILE A 75 14.93 5.27 12.31
N LEU A 76 14.89 3.96 12.09
CA LEU A 76 13.68 3.13 12.14
C LEU A 76 13.57 2.22 13.38
N THR A 77 14.56 2.26 14.28
CA THR A 77 14.55 1.57 15.59
C THR A 77 13.93 2.46 16.67
#